data_AF-A0A7V5N8Z4-F1
#
_entry.id   AF-A0A7V5N8Z4-F1
#
_cell.length_a   1.000
_cell.length_b   1.000
_cell.length_c   1.000
_cell.angle_alpha   90.00
_cell.angle_beta   90.00
_cell.angle_gamma   90.00
#
_symmetry.space_group_name_H-M   'P 1'
#
loop_
_entity.id
_entity.type
_entity.pdbx_description
1 polymer ?
#
loop_
_entity_poly.entity_id
_entity_poly.type
_entity_poly.pdbx_seq_one_letter_code
_entity_poly.pdbx_strand_id
1 'polypeptide(L)'
;MKTRITLTAAMLAVAINYPLTAGTWAPGIAVDGYTDDWVGIAPLAIDAQDQSSGRDLKALYVANDGTNLYVRIDSYNSVAFSGNDLIGIDGDTTNTTGFNLFASGIGSDLLVAGASMYGETTSNFNSGAATPSSVSAFYPWQPATTVEIAIPLNTTIPGDIAQAFPGGLGSTISIIAGDSSNWDTVGPASYTLATDPGLSPLTNVIDNCNAYDSTANANAGTHPGTVDSGCTLTRDSDTGASGQAGDYAIKGTFVMPNTAWVSNQIARRFATPINVSGAVNVTVDVKGDPSATHQMIWLGLIDADGTYVATTDQAVPTSAGWTTVSFGDPSTAWYVQTAGSTPGLDLSKIVEWRLGVSNNGDAQGGTFNVSFDNIKIQKAGVSDWSLY
;
A
#
# COMPACT_ATOMS: atom_id res chain seq x y z
N MET A 1 4.27 -72.88 13.78
CA MET A 1 4.16 -71.45 14.17
C MET A 1 4.33 -70.60 12.92
N LYS A 2 3.29 -69.88 12.49
CA LYS A 2 3.37 -68.92 11.38
C LYS A 2 3.57 -67.52 11.96
N THR A 3 4.79 -67.01 11.87
CA THR A 3 5.13 -65.65 12.31
C THR A 3 4.50 -64.66 11.34
N ARG A 4 3.51 -63.88 11.81
CA ARG A 4 2.95 -62.75 11.05
C ARG A 4 3.92 -61.59 11.18
N ILE A 5 4.50 -61.16 10.06
CA ILE A 5 5.28 -59.93 9.96
C ILE A 5 4.28 -58.80 9.73
N THR A 6 4.09 -57.96 10.73
CA THR A 6 3.33 -56.72 10.62
C THR A 6 4.23 -55.67 9.94
N LEU A 7 3.94 -55.32 8.68
CA LEU A 7 4.55 -54.13 8.07
C LEU A 7 3.86 -52.89 8.65
N THR A 8 4.53 -52.21 9.56
CA THR A 8 4.15 -50.86 9.98
C THR A 8 4.60 -49.91 8.87
N ALA A 9 3.67 -49.44 8.04
CA ALA A 9 3.95 -48.38 7.08
C ALA A 9 4.17 -47.09 7.87
N ALA A 10 5.42 -46.63 7.98
CA ALA A 10 5.71 -45.29 8.42
C ALA A 10 5.25 -44.33 7.31
N MET A 11 4.11 -43.67 7.52
CA MET A 11 3.76 -42.48 6.74
C MET A 11 4.84 -41.43 7.02
N LEU A 12 5.76 -41.28 6.08
CA LEU A 12 6.68 -40.16 6.07
C LEU A 12 5.85 -38.92 5.73
N ALA A 13 5.49 -38.13 6.74
CA ALA A 13 4.92 -36.80 6.53
C ALA A 13 5.98 -35.96 5.81
N VAL A 14 5.82 -35.82 4.49
CA VAL A 14 6.58 -34.83 3.72
C VAL A 14 6.00 -33.49 4.09
N ALA A 15 6.66 -32.77 5.01
CA ALA A 15 6.36 -31.36 5.22
C ALA A 15 6.69 -30.63 3.92
N ILE A 16 5.66 -30.20 3.20
CA ILE A 16 5.82 -29.30 2.06
C ILE A 16 6.20 -27.95 2.64
N ASN A 17 7.50 -27.65 2.66
CA ASN A 17 7.98 -26.33 3.05
C ASN A 17 7.77 -25.37 1.87
N TYR A 18 6.67 -24.62 1.90
CA TYR A 18 6.50 -23.49 1.01
C TYR A 18 7.56 -22.42 1.33
N PRO A 19 8.10 -21.69 0.33
CA PRO A 19 8.98 -20.56 0.60
C PRO A 19 8.24 -19.58 1.51
N LEU A 20 8.77 -19.37 2.71
CA LEU A 20 8.19 -18.45 3.67
C LEU A 20 8.35 -17.02 3.11
N THR A 21 7.22 -16.39 2.78
CA THR A 21 7.22 -15.01 2.30
C THR A 21 6.88 -14.09 3.47
N ALA A 22 7.80 -13.16 3.77
CA ALA A 22 7.52 -12.10 4.74
C ALA A 22 6.32 -11.28 4.24
N GLY A 23 5.33 -11.05 5.10
CA GLY A 23 4.15 -10.31 4.70
C GLY A 23 4.41 -8.86 4.38
N THR A 24 3.46 -8.24 3.68
CA THR A 24 3.49 -6.83 3.31
C THR A 24 2.47 -6.06 4.16
N TRP A 25 2.95 -5.09 4.94
CA TRP A 25 2.07 -4.17 5.67
C TRP A 25 1.54 -3.09 4.75
N ALA A 26 0.23 -3.09 4.50
CA ALA A 26 -0.44 -2.18 3.57
C ALA A 26 -1.81 -1.69 4.09
N PRO A 27 -1.85 -0.85 5.15
CA PRO A 27 -3.04 -0.05 5.45
C PRO A 27 -3.38 0.79 4.23
N GLY A 28 -4.65 0.96 3.88
CA GLY A 28 -5.03 1.81 2.74
C GLY A 28 -5.21 1.11 1.40
N ILE A 29 -5.08 -0.22 1.34
CA ILE A 29 -5.66 -0.99 0.24
C ILE A 29 -7.19 -0.75 0.24
N ALA A 30 -7.69 -0.28 -0.89
CA ALA A 30 -9.11 -0.13 -1.18
C ALA A 30 -9.58 -1.33 -2.01
N VAL A 31 -10.75 -1.86 -1.66
CA VAL A 31 -11.37 -2.95 -2.44
C VAL A 31 -12.38 -2.33 -3.40
N ASP A 32 -11.89 -1.85 -4.55
CA ASP A 32 -12.66 -1.06 -5.52
C ASP A 32 -12.41 -1.43 -6.99
N GLY A 33 -11.55 -2.42 -7.24
CA GLY A 33 -11.19 -2.95 -8.56
C GLY A 33 -10.09 -2.18 -9.28
N TYR A 34 -9.58 -1.08 -8.71
CA TYR A 34 -8.36 -0.44 -9.16
C TYR A 34 -7.18 -1.02 -8.40
N THR A 35 -6.07 -1.27 -9.11
CA THR A 35 -4.93 -2.01 -8.54
C THR A 35 -3.71 -1.15 -8.24
N ASP A 36 -3.88 0.18 -8.25
CA ASP A 36 -2.79 1.14 -8.11
C ASP A 36 -2.19 1.14 -6.68
N ASP A 37 -2.99 0.78 -5.68
CA ASP A 37 -2.62 0.60 -4.28
C ASP A 37 -1.87 -0.72 -3.99
N TRP A 38 -1.92 -1.68 -4.91
CA TRP A 38 -1.11 -2.91 -4.87
C TRP A 38 0.28 -2.76 -5.50
N VAL A 39 0.63 -1.56 -5.98
CA VAL A 39 1.95 -1.32 -6.60
C VAL A 39 3.06 -1.62 -5.59
N GLY A 40 4.01 -2.46 -6.03
CA GLY A 40 5.13 -2.91 -5.19
C GLY A 40 4.85 -4.19 -4.38
N ILE A 41 3.62 -4.69 -4.39
CA ILE A 41 3.26 -5.98 -3.77
C ILE A 41 3.45 -7.09 -4.80
N ALA A 42 4.45 -7.96 -4.56
CA ALA A 42 4.71 -9.11 -5.41
C ALA A 42 3.61 -10.17 -5.26
N PRO A 43 3.31 -10.98 -6.30
CA PRO A 43 2.41 -12.11 -6.15
C PRO A 43 3.00 -13.12 -5.17
N LEU A 44 2.16 -13.56 -4.23
CA LEU A 44 2.47 -14.63 -3.29
C LEU A 44 2.59 -15.98 -4.02
N ALA A 45 1.75 -16.19 -5.03
CA ALA A 45 1.81 -17.36 -5.91
C ALA A 45 1.38 -16.97 -7.32
N ILE A 46 1.89 -17.70 -8.31
CA ILE A 46 1.56 -17.54 -9.74
C ILE A 46 1.15 -18.89 -10.30
N ASP A 47 0.30 -18.85 -11.31
CA ASP A 47 -0.14 -20.03 -12.04
C ASP A 47 -0.07 -19.82 -13.56
N ALA A 48 0.13 -20.92 -14.28
CA ALA A 48 0.29 -20.92 -15.73
C ALA A 48 -1.08 -20.93 -16.41
N GLN A 49 -1.18 -20.27 -17.57
CA GLN A 49 -2.42 -20.32 -18.35
C GLN A 49 -2.64 -21.73 -18.92
N ASP A 50 -3.47 -22.54 -18.26
CA ASP A 50 -3.67 -23.93 -18.67
C ASP A 50 -5.14 -24.40 -18.64
N GLN A 51 -6.08 -23.51 -18.31
CA GLN A 51 -7.51 -23.80 -18.29
C GLN A 51 -8.26 -23.21 -19.49
N SER A 52 -9.32 -23.91 -19.90
CA SER A 52 -10.18 -23.50 -21.02
C SER A 52 -11.63 -23.21 -20.61
N SER A 53 -12.00 -23.51 -19.36
CA SER A 53 -13.33 -23.28 -18.79
C SER A 53 -13.24 -22.79 -17.35
N GLY A 54 -14.23 -22.00 -16.92
CA GLY A 54 -14.24 -21.34 -15.61
C GLY A 54 -13.16 -20.28 -15.45
N ARG A 55 -12.81 -19.93 -14.22
CA ARG A 55 -11.74 -18.96 -13.96
C ARG A 55 -10.39 -19.66 -14.13
N ASP A 56 -9.55 -19.09 -14.98
CA ASP A 56 -8.17 -19.49 -15.25
C ASP A 56 -7.25 -18.60 -14.41
N LEU A 57 -6.84 -19.07 -13.24
CA LEU A 57 -6.11 -18.28 -12.24
C LEU A 57 -4.71 -17.94 -12.75
N LYS A 58 -4.23 -16.74 -12.39
CA LYS A 58 -2.93 -16.24 -12.85
C LYS A 58 -2.01 -15.92 -11.68
N ALA A 59 -2.51 -15.22 -10.68
CA ALA A 59 -1.71 -14.80 -9.55
C ALA A 59 -2.55 -14.53 -8.31
N LEU A 60 -1.97 -14.84 -7.16
CA LEU A 60 -2.49 -14.54 -5.84
C LEU A 60 -1.59 -13.49 -5.19
N TYR A 61 -2.16 -12.40 -4.72
CA TYR A 61 -1.47 -11.37 -3.96
C TYR A 61 -2.09 -11.27 -2.58
N VAL A 62 -1.25 -11.05 -1.58
CA VAL A 62 -1.67 -10.96 -0.19
C VAL A 62 -0.92 -9.83 0.49
N ALA A 63 -1.67 -9.03 1.22
CA ALA A 63 -1.16 -7.99 2.10
C ALA A 63 -2.06 -7.91 3.34
N ASN A 64 -1.64 -7.21 4.39
CA ASN A 64 -2.53 -6.97 5.52
C ASN A 64 -2.26 -5.61 6.17
N ASP A 65 -3.26 -5.14 6.89
CA ASP A 65 -3.10 -4.05 7.85
C ASP A 65 -3.43 -4.56 9.27
N GLY A 66 -3.75 -3.64 10.19
CA GLY A 66 -4.09 -3.99 11.57
C GLY A 66 -5.49 -4.59 11.74
N THR A 67 -6.30 -4.58 10.69
CA THR A 67 -7.73 -4.93 10.74
C THR A 67 -8.09 -6.04 9.76
N ASN A 68 -7.52 -6.06 8.56
CA ASN A 68 -7.87 -6.97 7.47
C ASN A 68 -6.65 -7.63 6.83
N LEU A 69 -6.85 -8.86 6.37
CA LEU A 69 -6.07 -9.49 5.32
C LEU A 69 -6.69 -9.09 3.97
N TYR A 70 -5.89 -8.50 3.08
CA TYR A 70 -6.28 -8.19 1.72
C TYR A 70 -5.81 -9.29 0.79
N VAL A 71 -6.71 -9.78 -0.03
CA VAL A 71 -6.43 -10.78 -1.06
C VAL A 71 -6.82 -10.20 -2.42
N ARG A 72 -5.89 -10.26 -3.37
CA ARG A 72 -6.18 -10.01 -4.79
C ARG A 72 -5.89 -11.25 -5.60
N ILE A 73 -6.83 -11.60 -6.48
CA ILE A 73 -6.69 -12.69 -7.44
C ILE A 73 -6.74 -12.09 -8.83
N ASP A 74 -5.70 -12.33 -9.62
CA ASP A 74 -5.71 -12.11 -11.06
C ASP A 74 -6.02 -13.41 -11.79
N SER A 75 -6.74 -13.33 -12.91
CA SER A 75 -7.04 -14.43 -13.83
C SER A 75 -6.75 -14.05 -15.28
N TYR A 76 -6.47 -15.05 -16.13
CA TYR A 76 -6.25 -14.86 -17.56
C TYR A 76 -7.53 -14.50 -18.32
N ASN A 77 -8.69 -14.85 -17.76
CA ASN A 77 -10.00 -14.58 -18.34
C ASN A 77 -10.92 -13.83 -17.38
N SER A 78 -11.95 -13.20 -17.95
CA SER A 78 -12.95 -12.44 -17.19
C SER A 78 -14.12 -13.34 -16.82
N VAL A 79 -14.25 -13.63 -15.52
CA VAL A 79 -15.31 -14.48 -14.95
C VAL A 79 -15.86 -13.78 -13.72
N ALA A 80 -17.16 -13.94 -13.43
CA ALA A 80 -17.72 -13.42 -12.19
C ALA A 80 -17.22 -14.27 -11.04
N PHE A 81 -16.67 -13.63 -9.99
CA PHE A 81 -16.29 -14.37 -8.79
C PHE A 81 -17.56 -14.79 -8.05
N SER A 82 -17.87 -16.06 -8.17
CA SER A 82 -19.12 -16.68 -7.75
C SER A 82 -18.85 -17.61 -6.57
N GLY A 83 -19.89 -18.16 -5.94
CA GLY A 83 -19.71 -19.13 -4.84
C GLY A 83 -18.96 -20.42 -5.23
N ASN A 84 -18.54 -20.59 -6.50
CA ASN A 84 -17.68 -21.67 -6.95
C ASN A 84 -16.19 -21.31 -6.91
N ASP A 85 -15.87 -20.01 -6.86
CA ASP A 85 -14.52 -19.51 -6.60
C ASP A 85 -14.32 -19.47 -5.08
N LEU A 86 -13.34 -20.22 -4.58
CA LEU A 86 -13.11 -20.43 -3.15
C LEU A 86 -11.71 -19.97 -2.76
N ILE A 87 -11.60 -19.38 -1.57
CA ILE A 87 -10.32 -19.12 -0.92
C ILE A 87 -10.32 -19.91 0.39
N GLY A 88 -9.28 -20.73 0.58
CA GLY A 88 -9.04 -21.44 1.82
C GLY A 88 -7.89 -20.81 2.59
N ILE A 89 -8.07 -20.62 3.89
CA ILE A 89 -7.05 -20.11 4.82
C ILE A 89 -6.86 -21.13 5.94
N ASP A 90 -5.63 -21.60 6.08
CA ASP A 90 -5.15 -22.43 7.18
C ASP A 90 -4.39 -21.52 8.16
N GLY A 91 -5.03 -21.27 9.30
CA GLY A 91 -4.62 -20.25 10.26
C GLY A 91 -3.55 -20.73 11.24
N ASP A 92 -3.45 -22.04 11.44
CA ASP A 92 -2.47 -22.66 12.33
C ASP A 92 -1.34 -23.39 11.59
N THR A 93 -1.43 -23.44 10.25
CA THR A 93 -0.49 -24.08 9.31
C THR A 93 -0.36 -25.59 9.49
N THR A 94 -1.39 -26.23 10.04
CA THR A 94 -1.41 -27.68 10.23
C THR A 94 -2.47 -28.33 9.35
N ASN A 95 -2.07 -29.36 8.60
CA ASN A 95 -3.02 -30.15 7.80
C ASN A 95 -3.85 -31.15 8.63
N THR A 96 -3.77 -31.05 9.96
CA THR A 96 -4.52 -31.89 10.91
C THR A 96 -5.78 -31.22 11.43
N THR A 97 -5.96 -29.94 11.12
CA THR A 97 -7.15 -29.12 11.35
C THR A 97 -7.68 -28.66 9.98
N GLY A 98 -8.93 -28.21 9.93
CA GLY A 98 -9.51 -27.66 8.70
C GLY A 98 -9.74 -28.69 7.58
N PHE A 99 -10.35 -28.24 6.48
CA PHE A 99 -10.71 -29.08 5.33
C PHE A 99 -9.60 -29.08 4.27
N ASN A 100 -9.34 -30.23 3.64
CA ASN A 100 -8.36 -30.35 2.55
C ASN A 100 -8.92 -29.79 1.23
N LEU A 101 -8.98 -28.47 1.16
CA LEU A 101 -9.53 -27.75 0.02
C LEU A 101 -8.71 -28.05 -1.24
N PHE A 102 -9.41 -28.41 -2.32
CA PHE A 102 -8.83 -28.82 -3.60
C PHE A 102 -7.87 -30.01 -3.55
N ALA A 103 -7.91 -30.83 -2.48
CA ALA A 103 -6.94 -31.90 -2.25
C ALA A 103 -5.46 -31.43 -2.31
N SER A 104 -5.23 -30.15 -2.04
CA SER A 104 -3.94 -29.46 -2.16
C SER A 104 -3.00 -29.69 -0.98
N GLY A 105 -3.49 -30.32 0.09
CA GLY A 105 -2.74 -30.61 1.31
C GLY A 105 -2.76 -29.48 2.34
N ILE A 106 -3.56 -28.43 2.13
CA ILE A 106 -3.85 -27.39 3.12
C ILE A 106 -4.90 -27.89 4.14
N GLY A 107 -4.80 -27.47 5.41
CA GLY A 107 -5.86 -27.63 6.41
C GLY A 107 -6.72 -26.39 6.50
N SER A 108 -7.53 -26.09 5.48
CA SER A 108 -8.29 -24.83 5.42
C SER A 108 -9.26 -24.73 6.60
N ASP A 109 -9.05 -23.77 7.51
CA ASP A 109 -9.91 -23.50 8.66
C ASP A 109 -11.02 -22.51 8.33
N LEU A 110 -10.72 -21.54 7.44
CA LEU A 110 -11.64 -20.52 6.96
C LEU A 110 -11.80 -20.65 5.45
N LEU A 111 -13.05 -20.82 5.03
CA LEU A 111 -13.49 -20.75 3.65
C LEU A 111 -14.10 -19.39 3.35
N VAL A 112 -13.64 -18.74 2.28
CA VAL A 112 -14.32 -17.61 1.66
C VAL A 112 -14.91 -18.07 0.33
N ALA A 113 -16.22 -17.89 0.15
CA ALA A 113 -16.95 -18.21 -1.07
C ALA A 113 -17.80 -17.00 -1.49
N GLY A 114 -17.38 -16.31 -2.55
CA GLY A 114 -17.88 -14.96 -2.84
C GLY A 114 -17.56 -13.99 -1.69
N ALA A 115 -18.58 -13.29 -1.18
CA ALA A 115 -18.45 -12.41 -0.02
C ALA A 115 -18.74 -13.10 1.32
N SER A 116 -19.08 -14.39 1.33
CA SER A 116 -19.46 -15.14 2.54
C SER A 116 -18.27 -15.91 3.11
N MET A 117 -18.26 -16.06 4.43
CA MET A 117 -17.20 -16.72 5.17
C MET A 117 -17.75 -17.85 6.04
N TYR A 118 -17.05 -18.99 6.04
CA TYR A 118 -17.46 -20.20 6.73
C TYR A 118 -16.27 -20.84 7.45
N GLY A 119 -16.52 -21.41 8.62
CA GLY A 119 -15.53 -22.27 9.26
C GLY A 119 -15.48 -23.64 8.59
N GLU A 120 -14.34 -24.30 8.65
CA GLU A 120 -14.10 -25.62 8.09
C GLU A 120 -13.50 -26.56 9.14
N THR A 121 -13.69 -27.86 8.94
CA THR A 121 -13.13 -28.91 9.80
C THR A 121 -12.56 -30.02 8.93
N THR A 122 -11.73 -30.87 9.53
CA THR A 122 -11.20 -32.09 8.89
C THR A 122 -12.24 -33.01 8.27
N SER A 123 -13.49 -32.97 8.74
CA SER A 123 -14.55 -33.87 8.30
C SER A 123 -15.70 -33.19 7.56
N ASN A 124 -15.75 -31.85 7.55
CA ASN A 124 -16.88 -31.12 7.01
C ASN A 124 -16.47 -29.83 6.32
N PHE A 125 -16.72 -29.78 5.01
CA PHE A 125 -16.71 -28.57 4.19
C PHE A 125 -17.85 -27.66 4.64
N ASN A 126 -17.55 -26.39 4.92
CA ASN A 126 -18.53 -25.40 5.41
C ASN A 126 -19.29 -25.87 6.67
N SER A 127 -18.63 -25.77 7.82
CA SER A 127 -19.13 -26.14 9.16
C SER A 127 -19.99 -25.06 9.83
N GLY A 128 -20.43 -24.08 9.05
CA GLY A 128 -21.26 -22.97 9.48
C GLY A 128 -20.61 -21.61 9.23
N ALA A 129 -21.41 -20.55 9.33
CA ALA A 129 -20.94 -19.20 9.07
C ALA A 129 -19.88 -18.76 10.09
N ALA A 130 -18.84 -18.09 9.60
CA ALA A 130 -17.88 -17.37 10.43
C ALA A 130 -18.55 -16.18 11.13
N THR A 131 -17.85 -15.55 12.08
CA THR A 131 -18.24 -14.26 12.67
C THR A 131 -17.09 -13.26 12.51
N PRO A 132 -17.27 -12.17 11.73
CA PRO A 132 -18.46 -11.85 10.94
C PRO A 132 -18.71 -12.89 9.83
N SER A 133 -19.95 -13.01 9.36
CA SER A 133 -20.35 -14.01 8.34
C SER A 133 -19.96 -13.63 6.91
N SER A 134 -19.38 -12.44 6.73
CA SER A 134 -18.97 -11.90 5.44
C SER A 134 -17.65 -11.17 5.56
N VAL A 135 -16.95 -11.11 4.45
CA VAL A 135 -15.76 -10.27 4.27
C VAL A 135 -16.11 -8.79 4.52
N SER A 136 -15.13 -8.00 4.93
CA SER A 136 -15.29 -6.56 5.18
C SER A 136 -15.57 -5.78 3.91
N ALA A 137 -14.99 -6.22 2.79
CA ALA A 137 -15.23 -5.66 1.45
C ALA A 137 -14.94 -6.72 0.37
N PHE A 138 -15.63 -6.58 -0.76
CA PHE A 138 -15.53 -7.47 -1.92
C PHE A 138 -15.83 -6.70 -3.21
N TYR A 139 -14.96 -6.80 -4.20
CA TYR A 139 -15.17 -6.23 -5.53
C TYR A 139 -14.36 -6.98 -6.60
N PRO A 140 -14.82 -7.08 -7.86
CA PRO A 140 -16.12 -6.67 -8.38
C PRO A 140 -17.19 -7.77 -8.26
N TRP A 141 -18.46 -7.36 -8.30
CA TRP A 141 -19.61 -8.27 -8.39
C TRP A 141 -19.93 -8.74 -9.82
N GLN A 142 -19.17 -8.25 -10.80
CA GLN A 142 -19.35 -8.53 -12.23
C GLN A 142 -18.16 -9.33 -12.76
N PRO A 143 -18.28 -9.96 -13.95
CA PRO A 143 -17.13 -10.61 -14.58
C PRO A 143 -15.93 -9.68 -14.69
N ALA A 144 -14.79 -10.13 -14.16
CA ALA A 144 -13.52 -9.41 -14.21
C ALA A 144 -12.34 -10.37 -14.18
N THR A 145 -11.19 -9.85 -14.63
CA THR A 145 -9.88 -10.50 -14.56
C THR A 145 -9.17 -10.28 -13.23
N THR A 146 -9.71 -9.41 -12.37
CA THR A 146 -9.14 -9.10 -11.07
C THR A 146 -10.26 -9.04 -10.04
N VAL A 147 -10.01 -9.62 -8.87
CA VAL A 147 -10.92 -9.67 -7.73
C VAL A 147 -10.14 -9.28 -6.49
N GLU A 148 -10.74 -8.48 -5.63
CA GLU A 148 -10.19 -7.97 -4.39
C GLU A 148 -11.13 -8.24 -3.22
N ILE A 149 -10.56 -8.68 -2.10
CA ILE A 149 -11.30 -9.11 -0.92
C ILE A 149 -10.57 -8.63 0.33
N ALA A 150 -11.31 -8.07 1.28
CA ALA A 150 -10.80 -7.74 2.61
C ALA A 150 -11.40 -8.65 3.67
N ILE A 151 -10.59 -9.52 4.26
CA ILE A 151 -10.98 -10.52 5.26
C ILE A 151 -10.61 -9.98 6.64
N PRO A 152 -11.57 -9.79 7.57
CA PRO A 152 -11.25 -9.25 8.89
C PRO A 152 -10.35 -10.20 9.70
N LEU A 153 -9.28 -9.67 10.30
CA LEU A 153 -8.32 -10.44 11.09
C LEU A 153 -8.90 -10.92 12.43
N ASN A 154 -10.00 -10.33 12.89
CA ASN A 154 -10.72 -10.75 14.10
C ASN A 154 -11.76 -11.86 13.84
N THR A 155 -11.75 -12.48 12.64
CA THR A 155 -12.72 -13.51 12.25
C THR A 155 -12.63 -14.73 13.17
N THR A 156 -13.75 -15.06 13.80
CA THR A 156 -13.94 -16.32 14.51
C THR A 156 -14.71 -17.30 13.63
N ILE A 157 -14.48 -18.60 13.83
CA ILE A 157 -15.03 -19.65 12.98
C ILE A 157 -15.59 -20.81 13.81
N PRO A 158 -16.69 -21.44 13.36
CA PRO A 158 -17.05 -22.77 13.82
C PRO A 158 -16.12 -23.79 13.14
N GLY A 159 -15.16 -24.34 13.88
CA GLY A 159 -14.17 -25.24 13.29
C GLY A 159 -13.34 -25.99 14.33
N ASP A 160 -12.28 -26.63 13.85
CA ASP A 160 -11.29 -27.30 14.71
C ASP A 160 -10.47 -26.28 15.52
N ILE A 161 -10.37 -25.04 15.02
CA ILE A 161 -9.87 -23.86 15.74
C ILE A 161 -10.95 -22.78 15.86
N ALA A 162 -10.78 -21.86 16.81
CA ALA A 162 -11.80 -20.84 17.13
C ALA A 162 -11.64 -19.52 16.36
N GLN A 163 -10.46 -19.26 15.79
CA GLN A 163 -10.11 -18.03 15.08
C GLN A 163 -9.43 -18.39 13.76
N ALA A 164 -9.76 -17.68 12.68
CA ALA A 164 -9.08 -17.87 11.40
C ALA A 164 -7.61 -17.42 11.42
N PHE A 165 -7.26 -16.53 12.36
CA PHE A 165 -5.90 -15.98 12.53
C PHE A 165 -5.47 -16.09 14.01
N PRO A 166 -5.30 -17.30 14.56
CA PRO A 166 -5.15 -17.53 16.00
C PRO A 166 -3.87 -16.92 16.58
N GLY A 167 -2.83 -16.74 15.76
CA GLY A 167 -1.58 -16.11 16.17
C GLY A 167 -1.52 -14.59 16.00
N GLY A 168 -2.52 -13.98 15.35
CA GLY A 168 -2.54 -12.54 15.04
C GLY A 168 -1.37 -12.08 14.15
N LEU A 169 -1.06 -10.78 14.18
CA LEU A 169 0.07 -10.23 13.41
C LEU A 169 1.39 -10.90 13.80
N GLY A 170 2.24 -11.17 12.81
CA GLY A 170 3.51 -11.90 12.96
C GLY A 170 3.38 -13.42 12.88
N SER A 171 2.16 -13.97 12.92
CA SER A 171 1.92 -15.40 12.69
C SER A 171 1.91 -15.74 11.20
N THR A 172 2.21 -17.00 10.88
CA THR A 172 2.16 -17.50 9.51
C THR A 172 0.85 -18.21 9.27
N ILE A 173 0.27 -17.99 8.09
CA ILE A 173 -0.89 -18.70 7.57
C ILE A 173 -0.50 -19.39 6.26
N SER A 174 -1.30 -20.36 5.84
CA SER A 174 -1.29 -20.84 4.45
C SER A 174 -2.58 -20.41 3.76
N ILE A 175 -2.49 -20.07 2.49
CA ILE A 175 -3.63 -19.61 1.68
C ILE A 175 -3.61 -20.28 0.31
N ILE A 176 -4.80 -20.64 -0.17
CA ILE A 176 -5.03 -21.11 -1.54
C ILE A 176 -6.27 -20.43 -2.11
N ALA A 177 -6.27 -20.14 -3.40
CA ALA A 177 -7.46 -19.72 -4.13
C ALA A 177 -7.70 -20.65 -5.31
N GLY A 178 -8.96 -20.91 -5.67
CA GLY A 178 -9.26 -21.75 -6.82
C GLY A 178 -10.72 -21.74 -7.27
N ASP A 179 -10.95 -22.29 -8.46
CA ASP A 179 -12.29 -22.56 -9.01
C ASP A 179 -12.65 -24.02 -8.79
N SER A 180 -13.62 -24.27 -7.91
CA SER A 180 -14.12 -25.63 -7.60
C SER A 180 -14.78 -26.34 -8.77
N SER A 181 -15.14 -25.61 -9.84
CA SER A 181 -15.76 -26.18 -11.04
C SER A 181 -14.73 -26.86 -11.93
N ASN A 182 -13.51 -26.33 -11.99
CA ASN A 182 -12.46 -26.77 -12.92
C ASN A 182 -11.19 -27.25 -12.22
N TRP A 183 -11.12 -27.17 -10.88
CA TRP A 183 -9.97 -27.56 -10.07
C TRP A 183 -8.70 -26.79 -10.42
N ASP A 184 -8.88 -25.57 -10.91
CA ASP A 184 -7.80 -24.63 -11.09
C ASP A 184 -7.50 -23.94 -9.78
N THR A 185 -6.22 -23.86 -9.42
CA THR A 185 -5.79 -23.34 -8.12
C THR A 185 -4.48 -22.59 -8.22
N VAL A 186 -4.39 -21.48 -7.49
CA VAL A 186 -3.14 -20.78 -7.22
C VAL A 186 -2.81 -20.90 -5.73
N GLY A 187 -1.67 -21.50 -5.42
CA GLY A 187 -1.29 -21.92 -4.07
C GLY A 187 -1.30 -23.45 -3.88
N PRO A 188 -1.18 -23.96 -2.64
CA PRO A 188 -1.08 -23.21 -1.39
C PRO A 188 0.22 -22.41 -1.31
N ALA A 189 0.19 -21.29 -0.58
CA ALA A 189 1.38 -20.51 -0.28
C ALA A 189 1.36 -19.99 1.15
N SER A 190 2.53 -19.86 1.76
CA SER A 190 2.68 -19.38 3.13
C SER A 190 2.90 -17.87 3.19
N TYR A 191 2.13 -17.20 4.04
CA TYR A 191 2.20 -15.75 4.27
C TYR A 191 2.35 -15.48 5.77
N THR A 192 3.39 -14.76 6.17
CA THR A 192 3.50 -14.26 7.55
C THR A 192 2.78 -12.93 7.67
N LEU A 193 1.69 -12.85 8.45
CA LEU A 193 0.96 -11.61 8.69
C LEU A 193 1.93 -10.50 9.11
N ALA A 194 2.02 -9.45 8.32
CA ALA A 194 2.92 -8.33 8.59
C ALA A 194 2.47 -7.65 9.87
N THR A 195 3.41 -7.39 10.78
CA THR A 195 3.17 -6.47 11.88
C THR A 195 3.20 -5.05 11.34
N ASP A 196 2.47 -4.13 11.99
CA ASP A 196 2.75 -2.71 11.83
C ASP A 196 4.26 -2.52 12.03
N PRO A 197 5.02 -2.03 11.04
CA PRO A 197 6.43 -1.70 11.23
C PRO A 197 6.60 -0.62 12.33
N GLY A 198 5.48 -0.10 12.83
CA GLY A 198 5.37 0.99 13.77
C GLY A 198 5.47 2.29 13.00
N LEU A 199 5.71 3.37 13.74
CA LEU A 199 6.32 4.54 13.12
C LEU A 199 7.57 4.03 12.39
N SER A 200 7.66 4.29 11.09
CA SER A 200 8.89 4.03 10.35
C SER A 200 10.07 4.57 11.16
N PRO A 201 11.23 3.88 11.19
CA PRO A 201 12.42 4.44 11.83
C PRO A 201 12.57 5.91 11.40
N LEU A 202 12.85 6.75 12.39
CA LEU A 202 12.69 8.22 12.42
C LEU A 202 13.48 9.01 11.36
N THR A 203 14.00 8.35 10.34
CA THR A 203 14.51 8.91 9.10
C THR A 203 14.18 7.98 7.93
N ASN A 204 12.94 8.03 7.45
CA ASN A 204 12.72 7.68 6.04
C ASN A 204 13.05 8.90 5.22
N VAL A 205 14.23 8.89 4.59
CA VAL A 205 14.44 9.72 3.40
C VAL A 205 13.38 9.26 2.39
N ILE A 206 12.46 10.15 2.03
CA ILE A 206 11.41 9.87 1.03
C ILE A 206 12.04 9.95 -0.37
N ASP A 207 13.06 9.14 -0.66
CA ASP A 207 13.87 9.25 -1.89
C ASP A 207 13.41 8.32 -3.03
N ASN A 208 12.39 7.49 -2.77
CA ASN A 208 11.76 6.68 -3.82
C ASN A 208 10.49 7.33 -4.37
N CYS A 209 10.65 8.46 -5.05
CA CYS A 209 9.52 9.13 -5.70
C CYS A 209 9.45 8.75 -7.18
N ASN A 210 8.28 8.28 -7.61
CA ASN A 210 7.85 8.39 -9.00
C ASN A 210 7.24 9.79 -9.18
N ALA A 211 7.79 10.53 -10.12
CA ALA A 211 7.29 11.80 -10.58
C ALA A 211 5.84 11.67 -11.10
N TYR A 212 4.88 12.35 -10.48
CA TYR A 212 3.52 12.48 -10.98
C TYR A 212 3.32 13.85 -11.61
N ASP A 213 2.91 13.88 -12.89
CA ASP A 213 2.43 15.07 -13.58
C ASP A 213 0.91 15.19 -13.32
N SER A 214 0.44 16.31 -12.76
CA SER A 214 -0.95 16.51 -12.36
C SER A 214 -1.96 16.58 -13.52
N THR A 215 -1.52 16.50 -14.78
CA THR A 215 -2.43 16.39 -15.93
C THR A 215 -3.32 15.13 -15.91
N ALA A 216 -2.97 14.08 -15.15
CA ALA A 216 -3.69 12.81 -15.13
C ALA A 216 -4.89 12.74 -14.15
N ASN A 217 -5.09 13.73 -13.27
CA ASN A 217 -6.23 13.73 -12.33
C ASN A 217 -7.08 14.99 -12.49
N ALA A 218 -7.96 14.98 -13.50
CA ALA A 218 -8.87 16.08 -13.86
C ALA A 218 -9.91 16.45 -12.76
N ASN A 219 -9.91 15.76 -11.61
CA ASN A 219 -10.88 15.97 -10.53
C ASN A 219 -10.27 16.54 -9.23
N ALA A 220 -8.96 16.79 -9.16
CA ALA A 220 -8.36 17.40 -7.96
C ALA A 220 -8.35 18.92 -8.11
N GLY A 221 -9.08 19.61 -7.22
CA GLY A 221 -9.19 21.07 -7.19
C GLY A 221 -7.82 21.74 -7.30
N THR A 222 -7.61 22.41 -8.44
CA THR A 222 -6.56 23.41 -8.63
C THR A 222 -6.59 24.37 -7.44
N HIS A 223 -5.42 24.81 -6.96
CA HIS A 223 -5.33 26.10 -6.30
C HIS A 223 -6.13 27.09 -7.14
N PRO A 224 -7.13 27.82 -6.62
CA PRO A 224 -8.08 28.56 -7.46
C PRO A 224 -7.33 29.46 -8.46
N GLY A 225 -7.32 29.08 -9.74
CA GLY A 225 -6.65 29.84 -10.81
C GLY A 225 -5.34 29.27 -11.41
N THR A 226 -4.88 28.06 -11.07
CA THR A 226 -3.62 27.49 -11.59
C THR A 226 -3.78 26.77 -12.94
N VAL A 227 -2.91 27.07 -13.91
CA VAL A 227 -2.76 26.34 -15.19
C VAL A 227 -1.42 25.61 -15.19
N ASP A 228 -1.42 24.28 -15.13
CA ASP A 228 -0.20 23.46 -15.17
C ASP A 228 0.61 23.77 -16.43
N SER A 229 1.89 24.12 -16.26
CA SER A 229 2.73 24.69 -17.33
C SER A 229 3.94 23.82 -17.71
N GLY A 230 3.97 22.58 -17.24
CA GLY A 230 4.96 21.58 -17.60
C GLY A 230 6.11 21.49 -16.60
N CYS A 231 6.37 20.27 -16.13
CA CYS A 231 7.53 19.91 -15.31
C CYS A 231 8.23 18.70 -15.93
N THR A 232 9.55 18.76 -16.08
CA THR A 232 10.36 17.57 -16.43
C THR A 232 11.15 17.14 -15.21
N LEU A 233 11.07 15.85 -14.89
CA LEU A 233 11.62 15.29 -13.66
C LEU A 233 12.70 14.25 -14.00
N THR A 234 13.85 14.37 -13.33
CA THR A 234 14.96 13.42 -13.44
C THR A 234 15.51 13.12 -12.05
N ARG A 235 15.89 11.87 -11.80
CA ARG A 235 16.77 11.56 -10.67
C ARG A 235 18.19 12.03 -11.00
N ASP A 236 18.78 12.82 -10.13
CA ASP A 236 20.17 13.25 -10.23
C ASP A 236 20.95 12.58 -9.09
N SER A 237 22.17 12.11 -9.39
CA SER A 237 23.04 11.55 -8.34
C SER A 237 23.49 12.70 -7.44
N ASP A 238 23.23 12.59 -6.13
CA ASP A 238 23.49 13.68 -5.21
C ASP A 238 24.99 13.92 -4.97
N THR A 239 25.35 15.18 -4.70
CA THR A 239 26.65 15.59 -4.13
C THR A 239 26.43 16.59 -2.98
N GLY A 240 25.34 16.44 -2.24
CA GLY A 240 24.73 17.44 -1.37
C GLY A 240 25.17 17.43 0.09
N ALA A 241 24.66 18.40 0.87
CA ALA A 241 25.22 18.84 2.16
C ALA A 241 25.22 17.76 3.27
N SER A 242 24.48 16.67 3.09
CA SER A 242 24.43 15.51 3.99
C SER A 242 24.42 14.15 3.27
N GLY A 243 24.46 14.12 1.94
CA GLY A 243 24.32 12.89 1.16
C GLY A 243 25.55 12.00 1.29
N GLN A 244 25.37 10.77 1.76
CA GLN A 244 26.40 9.74 1.61
C GLN A 244 26.47 9.32 0.13
N ALA A 245 27.54 8.63 -0.25
CA ALA A 245 27.65 8.08 -1.60
C ALA A 245 26.46 7.14 -1.88
N GLY A 246 25.61 7.51 -2.85
CA GLY A 246 24.42 6.74 -3.22
C GLY A 246 23.08 7.39 -2.88
N ASP A 247 23.07 8.59 -2.29
CA ASP A 247 21.87 9.41 -2.10
C ASP A 247 21.41 10.02 -3.45
N TYR A 248 20.10 10.17 -3.64
CA TYR A 248 19.54 10.76 -4.86
C TYR A 248 18.73 12.02 -4.54
N ALA A 249 18.68 12.91 -5.52
CA ALA A 249 17.81 14.08 -5.46
C ALA A 249 16.77 14.01 -6.57
N ILE A 250 15.58 14.55 -6.30
CA ILE A 250 14.58 14.81 -7.31
C ILE A 250 14.89 16.17 -7.92
N LYS A 251 15.23 16.19 -9.20
CA LYS A 251 15.44 17.42 -9.96
C LYS A 251 14.25 17.68 -10.86
N GLY A 252 13.66 18.87 -10.71
CA GLY A 252 12.60 19.35 -11.58
C GLY A 252 13.04 20.58 -12.36
N THR A 253 12.69 20.61 -13.65
CA THR A 253 12.69 21.81 -14.46
C THR A 253 11.27 22.36 -14.48
N PHE A 254 11.06 23.48 -13.80
CA PHE A 254 9.76 24.12 -13.60
C PHE A 254 9.59 25.24 -14.62
N VAL A 255 8.62 25.11 -15.52
CA VAL A 255 8.26 26.17 -16.46
C VAL A 255 7.11 26.96 -15.85
N MET A 256 7.39 28.22 -15.50
CA MET A 256 6.39 29.14 -14.95
C MET A 256 6.01 30.17 -16.00
N PRO A 257 4.72 30.32 -16.31
CA PRO A 257 4.25 31.40 -17.16
C PRO A 257 4.37 32.73 -16.41
N ASN A 258 4.31 33.82 -17.17
CA ASN A 258 4.27 35.18 -16.64
C ASN A 258 2.90 35.56 -16.06
N THR A 259 2.03 34.59 -15.83
CA THR A 259 0.74 34.78 -15.17
C THR A 259 0.89 34.51 -13.68
N ALA A 260 0.30 35.39 -12.87
CA ALA A 260 0.23 35.21 -11.42
C ALA A 260 -0.43 33.88 -11.05
N TRP A 261 0.03 33.24 -9.97
CA TRP A 261 -0.57 32.04 -9.39
C TRP A 261 -0.54 30.79 -10.29
N VAL A 262 0.60 30.54 -10.93
CA VAL A 262 0.86 29.24 -11.54
C VAL A 262 1.85 28.47 -10.68
N SER A 263 1.57 27.18 -10.49
CA SER A 263 2.46 26.25 -9.83
C SER A 263 2.72 25.05 -10.73
N ASN A 264 3.87 24.41 -10.53
CA ASN A 264 4.03 23.01 -10.89
C ASN A 264 4.44 22.26 -9.62
N GLN A 265 4.01 21.02 -9.51
CA GLN A 265 4.16 20.22 -8.31
C GLN A 265 4.73 18.85 -8.62
N ILE A 266 5.36 18.27 -7.61
CA ILE A 266 5.65 16.84 -7.50
C ILE A 266 4.80 16.29 -6.37
N ALA A 267 4.28 15.10 -6.56
CA ALA A 267 3.45 14.44 -5.56
C ALA A 267 3.86 12.98 -5.41
N ARG A 268 3.63 12.43 -4.23
CA ARG A 268 3.72 11.00 -4.00
C ARG A 268 2.56 10.57 -3.13
N ARG A 269 1.81 9.60 -3.64
CA ARG A 269 0.85 8.84 -2.87
C ARG A 269 1.56 7.66 -2.21
N PHE A 270 1.17 7.38 -0.97
CA PHE A 270 1.62 6.24 -0.22
C PHE A 270 0.60 5.11 -0.41
N ALA A 271 1.10 3.90 -0.67
CA ALA A 271 0.27 2.69 -0.56
C ALA A 271 -0.27 2.53 0.87
N THR A 272 0.52 3.01 1.84
CA THR A 272 0.25 2.97 3.27
C THR A 272 0.10 4.37 3.87
N PRO A 273 -1.06 4.75 4.46
CA PRO A 273 -1.19 5.97 5.24
C PRO A 273 -0.09 6.09 6.30
N ILE A 274 0.50 7.27 6.40
CA ILE A 274 1.57 7.58 7.34
C ILE A 274 1.00 8.39 8.49
N ASN A 275 1.33 7.96 9.72
CA ASN A 275 0.99 8.67 10.93
C ASN A 275 2.03 9.74 11.28
N VAL A 276 1.70 10.98 10.95
CA VAL A 276 2.52 12.17 11.22
C VAL A 276 2.01 12.96 12.43
N SER A 277 1.13 12.38 13.23
CA SER A 277 0.62 13.00 14.46
C SER A 277 1.76 13.39 15.39
N GLY A 278 1.65 14.59 15.99
CA GLY A 278 2.68 15.19 16.84
C GLY A 278 3.85 15.81 16.07
N ALA A 279 3.75 15.93 14.74
CA ALA A 279 4.67 16.74 13.96
C ALA A 279 4.66 18.19 14.46
N VAL A 280 5.85 18.74 14.66
CA VAL A 280 6.06 20.17 14.99
C VAL A 280 6.73 20.93 13.85
N ASN A 281 7.25 20.20 12.87
CA ASN A 281 7.83 20.79 11.67
C ASN A 281 7.83 19.78 10.52
N VAL A 282 7.78 20.29 9.31
CA VAL A 282 8.15 19.57 8.10
C VAL A 282 9.25 20.34 7.41
N THR A 283 10.31 19.66 6.99
CA THR A 283 11.43 20.29 6.29
C THR A 283 11.73 19.57 4.99
N VAL A 284 12.43 20.26 4.08
CA VAL A 284 12.95 19.70 2.84
C VAL A 284 14.28 20.38 2.53
N ASP A 285 15.25 19.63 2.05
CA ASP A 285 16.48 20.21 1.52
C ASP A 285 16.23 20.64 0.08
N VAL A 286 16.54 21.90 -0.23
CA VAL A 286 16.29 22.51 -1.53
C VAL A 286 17.57 23.08 -2.09
N LYS A 287 17.86 22.74 -3.34
CA LYS A 287 18.86 23.41 -4.16
C LYS A 287 18.12 24.17 -5.25
N GLY A 288 17.94 25.46 -5.04
CA GLY A 288 17.17 26.29 -5.95
C GLY A 288 17.99 26.91 -7.07
N ASP A 289 17.28 27.45 -8.05
CA ASP A 289 17.86 28.18 -9.16
C ASP A 289 18.21 29.61 -8.72
N PRO A 290 19.44 30.11 -8.94
CA PRO A 290 19.78 31.50 -8.62
C PRO A 290 18.88 32.54 -9.29
N SER A 291 18.21 32.18 -10.40
CA SER A 291 17.25 33.04 -11.09
C SER A 291 15.84 33.00 -10.50
N ALA A 292 15.53 32.08 -9.57
CA ALA A 292 14.21 31.91 -8.97
C ALA A 292 13.88 32.91 -7.83
N THR A 293 14.35 34.16 -7.95
CA THR A 293 14.29 35.19 -6.89
C THR A 293 12.88 35.61 -6.46
N HIS A 294 11.85 35.28 -7.25
CA HIS A 294 10.44 35.59 -6.99
C HIS A 294 9.56 34.33 -6.96
N GLN A 295 10.19 33.15 -6.97
CA GLN A 295 9.48 31.90 -6.87
C GLN A 295 9.36 31.48 -5.42
N MET A 296 8.24 30.85 -5.11
CA MET A 296 7.97 30.28 -3.82
C MET A 296 7.93 28.77 -3.92
N ILE A 297 8.19 28.10 -2.80
CA ILE A 297 8.02 26.68 -2.60
C ILE A 297 6.94 26.47 -1.54
N TRP A 298 6.06 25.52 -1.77
CA TRP A 298 5.00 25.16 -0.84
C TRP A 298 4.93 23.64 -0.72
N LEU A 299 4.52 23.17 0.45
CA LEU A 299 4.29 21.76 0.72
C LEU A 299 2.83 21.57 1.13
N GLY A 300 2.24 20.46 0.76
CA GLY A 300 0.91 20.08 1.21
C GLY A 300 0.79 18.60 1.52
N LEU A 301 -0.15 18.29 2.40
CA LEU A 301 -0.48 16.93 2.85
C LEU A 301 -1.95 16.64 2.57
N ILE A 302 -2.22 15.40 2.18
CA ILE A 302 -3.57 14.88 1.94
C ILE A 302 -3.75 13.64 2.80
N ASP A 303 -4.85 13.57 3.54
CA ASP A 303 -5.21 12.41 4.32
C ASP A 303 -6.09 11.42 3.53
N ALA A 304 -6.39 10.27 4.16
CA ALA A 304 -7.17 9.20 3.56
C ALA A 304 -8.60 9.61 3.16
N ASP A 305 -9.13 10.72 3.67
CA ASP A 305 -10.47 11.21 3.31
C ASP A 305 -10.45 12.27 2.20
N GLY A 306 -9.25 12.65 1.76
CA GLY A 306 -9.02 13.63 0.70
C GLY A 306 -8.91 15.07 1.21
N THR A 307 -8.91 15.31 2.52
CA THR A 307 -8.67 16.65 3.06
C THR A 307 -7.25 17.10 2.72
N TYR A 308 -7.13 18.27 2.08
CA TYR A 308 -5.87 18.84 1.61
C TYR A 308 -5.53 20.14 2.34
N VAL A 309 -4.34 20.17 2.94
CA VAL A 309 -3.79 21.35 3.64
C VAL A 309 -2.41 21.65 3.10
N ALA A 310 -2.12 22.92 2.87
CA ALA A 310 -0.83 23.38 2.37
C ALA A 310 -0.23 24.48 3.25
N THR A 311 1.09 24.60 3.19
CA THR A 311 1.87 25.63 3.88
C THR A 311 1.68 26.99 3.26
N THR A 312 1.98 28.04 4.02
CA THR A 312 2.37 29.31 3.40
C THR A 312 3.65 29.13 2.58
N ASP A 313 3.63 29.73 1.40
CA ASP A 313 4.72 29.82 0.45
C ASP A 313 6.02 30.29 1.14
N GLN A 314 7.08 29.49 1.05
CA GLN A 314 8.45 29.84 1.44
C GLN A 314 9.22 30.33 0.22
N ALA A 315 10.21 31.21 0.35
CA ALA A 315 11.02 31.60 -0.80
C ALA A 315 11.87 30.42 -1.31
N VAL A 316 11.94 30.21 -2.62
CA VAL A 316 12.90 29.26 -3.20
C VAL A 316 14.32 29.76 -2.88
N PRO A 317 15.19 28.94 -2.26
CA PRO A 317 16.56 29.35 -2.01
C PRO A 317 17.29 29.67 -3.30
N THR A 318 17.84 30.88 -3.43
CA THR A 318 18.59 31.32 -4.62
C THR A 318 20.07 30.91 -4.60
N SER A 319 20.44 30.10 -3.60
CA SER A 319 21.78 29.57 -3.44
C SER A 319 21.97 28.34 -4.33
N ALA A 320 23.13 28.25 -5.00
CA ALA A 320 23.51 27.06 -5.76
C ALA A 320 23.82 25.84 -4.86
N GLY A 321 23.87 26.01 -3.54
CA GLY A 321 24.01 24.95 -2.55
C GLY A 321 22.67 24.53 -1.95
N TRP A 322 22.68 23.37 -1.28
CA TRP A 322 21.52 22.86 -0.56
C TRP A 322 21.19 23.72 0.66
N THR A 323 19.91 24.01 0.83
CA THR A 323 19.36 24.79 1.94
C THR A 323 18.14 24.06 2.49
N THR A 324 18.12 23.78 3.79
CA THR A 324 16.94 23.23 4.46
C THR A 324 15.87 24.31 4.57
N VAL A 325 14.72 24.07 3.95
CA VAL A 325 13.52 24.90 4.04
C VAL A 325 12.59 24.30 5.09
N SER A 326 12.08 25.16 5.98
CA SER A 326 11.18 24.78 7.06
C SER A 326 9.77 25.25 6.74
N PHE A 327 8.80 24.34 6.87
CA PHE A 327 7.39 24.61 6.58
C PHE A 327 6.54 24.78 7.84
N GLY A 328 7.12 24.56 9.02
CA GLY A 328 6.42 24.70 10.30
C GLY A 328 5.49 23.53 10.60
N ASP A 329 4.71 23.70 11.66
CA ASP A 329 3.79 22.69 12.19
C ASP A 329 2.53 22.55 11.30
N PRO A 330 2.27 21.37 10.70
CA PRO A 330 1.12 21.17 9.83
C PRO A 330 -0.23 21.24 10.56
N SER A 331 -0.24 21.16 11.89
CA SER A 331 -1.48 21.24 12.70
C SER A 331 -1.92 22.68 13.02
N THR A 332 -1.02 23.66 12.90
CA THR A 332 -1.30 25.05 13.33
C THR A 332 -0.88 26.12 12.34
N ALA A 333 0.15 25.89 11.53
CA ALA A 333 0.74 26.91 10.65
C ALA A 333 0.25 26.82 9.20
N TRP A 334 -0.47 25.76 8.84
CA TRP A 334 -0.87 25.49 7.47
C TRP A 334 -2.35 25.80 7.26
N TYR A 335 -2.74 26.10 6.03
CA TYR A 335 -4.10 26.48 5.69
C TYR A 335 -4.78 25.42 4.82
N VAL A 336 -6.07 25.19 5.11
CA VAL A 336 -6.88 24.21 4.39
C VAL A 336 -7.17 24.75 2.99
N GLN A 337 -6.76 23.98 1.98
CA GLN A 337 -6.94 24.31 0.56
C GLN A 337 -8.19 23.63 -0.01
N THR A 338 -8.51 22.43 0.47
CA THR A 338 -9.73 21.71 0.10
C THR A 338 -10.19 20.89 1.31
N ALA A 339 -11.43 21.11 1.74
CA ALA A 339 -12.01 20.38 2.86
C ALA A 339 -12.56 19.02 2.38
N GLY A 340 -12.14 17.93 3.01
CA GLY A 340 -12.80 16.63 2.95
C GLY A 340 -13.92 16.54 4.01
N SER A 341 -14.02 15.39 4.70
CA SER A 341 -15.01 15.23 5.77
C SER A 341 -14.56 15.99 7.03
N THR A 342 -15.50 16.58 7.78
CA THR A 342 -15.17 17.15 9.11
C THR A 342 -14.79 16.00 10.05
N PRO A 343 -13.57 16.01 10.62
CA PRO A 343 -12.96 17.19 11.24
C PRO A 343 -11.54 17.56 10.73
N GLY A 344 -11.38 17.91 9.46
CA GLY A 344 -10.12 18.48 8.96
C GLY A 344 -8.99 17.44 8.84
N LEU A 345 -7.76 17.90 8.56
CA LEU A 345 -6.65 17.01 8.20
C LEU A 345 -6.33 16.00 9.31
N ASP A 346 -6.57 14.72 9.03
CA ASP A 346 -6.19 13.61 9.89
C ASP A 346 -4.71 13.26 9.71
N LEU A 347 -3.86 13.91 10.52
CA LEU A 347 -2.42 13.65 10.57
C LEU A 347 -2.08 12.19 10.94
N SER A 348 -3.03 11.37 11.39
CA SER A 348 -2.78 9.94 11.62
C SER A 348 -2.86 9.10 10.34
N LYS A 349 -3.37 9.65 9.23
CA LYS A 349 -3.67 8.92 8.00
C LYS A 349 -3.27 9.69 6.73
N ILE A 350 -2.06 10.25 6.69
CA ILE A 350 -1.59 10.95 5.48
C ILE A 350 -1.33 9.95 4.37
N VAL A 351 -2.02 10.10 3.25
CA VAL A 351 -1.90 9.23 2.07
C VAL A 351 -1.10 9.87 0.95
N GLU A 352 -0.91 11.18 0.94
CA GLU A 352 -0.17 11.85 -0.13
C GLU A 352 0.48 13.12 0.38
N TRP A 353 1.66 13.44 -0.15
CA TRP A 353 2.25 14.78 -0.05
C TRP A 353 2.46 15.37 -1.43
N ARG A 354 2.48 16.70 -1.47
CA ARG A 354 2.75 17.51 -2.65
C ARG A 354 3.78 18.57 -2.33
N LEU A 355 4.76 18.74 -3.18
CA LEU A 355 5.75 19.80 -3.11
C LEU A 355 5.72 20.56 -4.42
N GLY A 356 5.48 21.86 -4.38
CA GLY A 356 5.41 22.65 -5.60
C GLY A 356 6.21 23.92 -5.51
N VAL A 357 6.49 24.44 -6.70
CA VAL A 357 7.04 25.79 -6.90
C VAL A 357 5.90 26.64 -7.45
N SER A 358 5.78 27.89 -7.03
CA SER A 358 4.76 28.85 -7.49
C SER A 358 5.37 30.22 -7.77
N ASN A 359 4.73 30.99 -8.66
CA ASN A 359 5.05 32.41 -8.87
C ASN A 359 4.19 33.27 -7.90
N ASN A 360 4.82 34.07 -7.05
CA ASN A 360 4.17 34.91 -6.03
C ASN A 360 3.47 36.16 -6.58
N GLY A 361 2.77 36.03 -7.71
CA GLY A 361 2.00 37.13 -8.30
C GLY A 361 2.81 38.21 -9.04
N ASP A 362 4.14 38.12 -9.07
CA ASP A 362 5.01 39.15 -9.66
C ASP A 362 5.19 39.02 -11.19
N ALA A 363 4.43 38.12 -11.84
CA ALA A 363 4.43 37.89 -13.29
C ALA A 363 5.82 37.58 -13.91
N GLN A 364 6.82 37.24 -13.09
CA GLN A 364 8.13 36.82 -13.55
C GLN A 364 8.11 35.32 -13.88
N GLY A 365 7.67 35.02 -15.11
CA GLY A 365 7.77 33.68 -15.67
C GLY A 365 9.22 33.31 -16.00
N GLY A 366 9.47 32.04 -16.26
CA GLY A 366 10.80 31.52 -16.56
C GLY A 366 10.86 30.01 -16.48
N THR A 367 12.06 29.48 -16.71
CA THR A 367 12.36 28.06 -16.52
C THR A 367 13.39 27.96 -15.41
N PHE A 368 13.03 27.28 -14.33
CA PHE A 368 13.84 27.20 -13.11
C PHE A 368 14.19 25.75 -12.81
N ASN A 369 15.46 25.49 -12.52
CA ASN A 369 15.89 24.16 -12.08
C ASN A 369 15.94 24.12 -10.57
N VAL A 370 15.06 23.34 -9.97
CA VAL A 370 14.99 23.17 -8.52
C VAL A 370 15.16 21.69 -8.21
N SER A 371 16.05 21.38 -7.28
CA SER A 371 16.19 20.04 -6.74
C SER A 371 15.70 19.98 -5.30
N PHE A 372 15.04 18.88 -4.97
CA PHE A 372 14.53 18.58 -3.64
C PHE A 372 15.11 17.26 -3.19
N ASP A 373 15.36 17.21 -1.89
CA ASP A 373 15.85 16.03 -1.20
C ASP A 373 15.38 16.07 0.25
N ASN A 374 15.43 14.94 0.94
CA ASN A 374 15.40 14.90 2.39
C ASN A 374 14.13 15.55 3.00
N ILE A 375 12.96 15.28 2.42
CA ILE A 375 11.67 15.66 3.03
C ILE A 375 11.55 14.94 4.38
N LYS A 376 11.50 15.70 5.47
CA LYS A 376 11.57 15.20 6.85
C LYS A 376 10.40 15.73 7.67
N ILE A 377 9.93 14.91 8.61
CA ILE A 377 8.89 15.26 9.58
C ILE A 377 9.51 15.24 10.98
N GLN A 378 9.53 16.38 11.66
CA GLN A 378 10.09 16.50 13.00
C GLN A 378 8.98 16.44 14.05
N LYS A 379 9.18 15.71 15.14
CA LYS A 379 8.25 15.61 16.28
C LYS A 379 8.86 16.26 17.53
N ALA A 380 8.01 16.81 18.40
CA ALA A 380 8.45 17.47 19.63
C ALA A 380 9.28 16.53 20.53
N GLY A 381 10.40 17.00 21.06
CA GLY A 381 11.17 16.29 22.09
C GLY A 381 12.07 15.16 21.58
N VAL A 382 12.26 15.03 20.27
CA VAL A 382 13.21 14.09 19.67
C VAL A 382 14.32 14.91 19.02
N SER A 383 15.57 14.79 19.48
CA SER A 383 16.70 15.41 18.78
C SER A 383 16.95 14.68 17.48
N ASP A 384 17.10 15.42 16.38
CA ASP A 384 17.37 14.90 15.04
C ASP A 384 18.57 13.94 15.08
N TRP A 385 18.31 12.64 15.00
CA TRP A 385 19.34 11.65 14.70
C TRP A 385 19.06 11.13 13.30
N SER A 386 19.82 11.65 12.33
CA SER A 386 19.98 11.02 11.02
C SER A 386 20.66 9.67 11.21
N LEU A 387 19.94 8.58 10.99
CA LEU A 387 20.52 7.23 10.93
C LEU A 387 20.30 6.70 9.52
N TYR A 388 21.41 6.75 8.76
CA TYR A 388 21.76 6.05 7.52
C TYR A 388 20.69 5.84 6.45
#